data_AF-A0A927VBV5-F1
#
_entry.id   AF-A0A927VBV5-F1
#
_cell.length_a   1.000
_cell.length_b   1.000
_cell.length_c   1.000
_cell.angle_alpha   90.00
_cell.angle_beta   90.00
_cell.angle_gamma   90.00
#
_symmetry.space_group_name_H-M   'P 1'
#
loop_
_entity.id
_entity.type
_entity.pdbx_description
1 polymer ?
#
loop_
_entity_poly.entity_id
_entity_poly.type
_entity_poly.pdbx_seq_one_letter_code
_entity_poly.pdbx_strand_id
1 'polypeptide(L)'
;MKEEKKASVAALVFGVIIVAGIIALYMGTHIDLMFHEPKDLMELIEEEGSPKKGEYVSVGIDAAVDCYAETKHRINGIIPAGTDMHYVLWLDDGSFISIKVNGKKNIEKLDKIVNETQRYVNGNSDTLPAKYELSGVISTMDSEIEDYYRQDIRYWGIDESGYPIYYVEIDETQSKLSAWLMMGFFALIEVICVIALIKAIQEKKQEKLAAKAAAMNAPITDENNNLYR
;
A
#
# COMPACT_ATOMS: atom_id res chain seq x y z
N MET A 1 -40.49 10.69 -8.37
CA MET A 1 -40.64 10.14 -6.99
C MET A 1 -40.41 8.64 -6.82
N LYS A 2 -41.20 7.69 -7.37
CA LYS A 2 -40.96 6.23 -7.17
C LYS A 2 -39.68 5.71 -7.83
N GLU A 3 -39.30 6.24 -9.00
CA GLU A 3 -38.05 5.88 -9.68
C GLU A 3 -36.80 6.45 -8.99
N GLU A 4 -36.84 7.71 -8.54
CA GLU A 4 -35.73 8.36 -7.80
C GLU A 4 -35.37 7.62 -6.51
N LYS A 5 -36.36 7.18 -5.72
CA LYS A 5 -36.09 6.38 -4.52
C LYS A 5 -35.59 4.97 -4.85
N LYS A 6 -36.06 4.33 -5.94
CA LYS A 6 -35.53 3.01 -6.38
C LYS A 6 -34.07 3.11 -6.77
N ALA A 7 -33.69 4.18 -7.47
CA ALA A 7 -32.31 4.48 -7.82
C ALA A 7 -31.40 4.62 -6.57
N SER A 8 -31.89 5.19 -5.45
CA SER A 8 -31.05 5.37 -4.25
C SER A 8 -30.61 4.07 -3.56
N VAL A 9 -31.47 3.05 -3.47
CA VAL A 9 -31.09 1.76 -2.83
C VAL A 9 -30.21 0.92 -3.75
N ALA A 10 -30.50 0.90 -5.06
CA ALA A 10 -29.64 0.20 -6.02
C ALA A 10 -28.22 0.81 -6.04
N ALA A 11 -28.12 2.14 -5.97
CA ALA A 11 -26.84 2.83 -5.84
C ALA A 11 -26.11 2.48 -4.53
N LEU A 12 -26.83 2.40 -3.39
CA LEU A 12 -26.23 1.98 -2.11
C LEU A 12 -25.72 0.53 -2.15
N VAL A 13 -26.47 -0.40 -2.74
CA VAL A 13 -26.02 -1.79 -2.94
C VAL A 13 -24.76 -1.83 -3.80
N PHE A 14 -24.73 -1.06 -4.88
CA PHE A 14 -23.55 -0.97 -5.75
C PHE A 14 -22.34 -0.37 -5.01
N GLY A 15 -22.56 0.65 -4.19
CA GLY A 15 -21.52 1.25 -3.33
C GLY A 15 -20.91 0.24 -2.35
N VAL A 16 -21.75 -0.54 -1.67
CA VAL A 16 -21.30 -1.64 -0.78
C VAL A 16 -20.43 -2.65 -1.55
N ILE A 17 -20.86 -3.08 -2.74
CA ILE A 17 -20.09 -4.02 -3.56
C ILE A 17 -18.74 -3.42 -3.97
N ILE A 18 -18.69 -2.13 -4.33
CA ILE A 18 -17.43 -1.46 -4.68
C ILE A 18 -16.48 -1.44 -3.48
N VAL A 19 -16.95 -1.04 -2.30
CA VAL A 19 -16.10 -0.93 -1.11
C VAL A 19 -15.60 -2.32 -0.69
N ALA A 20 -16.46 -3.34 -0.70
CA ALA A 20 -16.04 -4.73 -0.48
C ALA A 20 -14.99 -5.20 -1.50
N GLY A 21 -15.13 -4.80 -2.78
CA GLY A 21 -14.14 -5.07 -3.82
C GLY A 21 -12.79 -4.39 -3.56
N ILE A 22 -12.80 -3.13 -3.11
CA ILE A 22 -11.57 -2.40 -2.70
C ILE A 22 -10.89 -3.10 -1.54
N ILE A 23 -11.66 -3.53 -0.53
CA ILE A 23 -11.15 -4.30 0.61
C ILE A 23 -10.46 -5.59 0.14
N ALA A 24 -11.12 -6.35 -0.74
CA ALA A 24 -10.58 -7.60 -1.26
C ALA A 24 -9.29 -7.40 -2.07
N LEU A 25 -9.24 -6.36 -2.92
CA LEU A 25 -8.05 -6.02 -3.71
C LEU A 25 -6.89 -5.55 -2.83
N TYR A 26 -7.18 -4.72 -1.82
CA TYR A 26 -6.18 -4.25 -0.87
C TYR A 26 -5.61 -5.40 -0.05
N MET A 27 -6.49 -6.29 0.45
CA MET A 27 -6.08 -7.51 1.14
C MET A 27 -5.19 -8.39 0.26
N GLY A 28 -5.59 -8.66 -0.98
CA GLY A 28 -4.83 -9.52 -1.89
C GLY A 28 -3.42 -9.00 -2.22
N THR A 29 -3.18 -7.69 -2.10
CA THR A 29 -1.89 -7.05 -2.39
C THR A 29 -1.01 -6.84 -1.15
N HIS A 30 -1.59 -6.88 0.05
CA HIS A 30 -0.89 -6.57 1.31
C HIS A 30 -0.94 -7.71 2.33
N ILE A 31 -1.46 -8.89 1.96
CA ILE A 31 -1.66 -10.01 2.88
C ILE A 31 -0.35 -10.44 3.54
N ASP A 32 0.75 -10.47 2.78
CA ASP A 32 2.06 -10.87 3.29
C ASP A 32 2.61 -9.85 4.29
N LEU A 33 2.54 -8.56 3.95
CA LEU A 33 2.87 -7.49 4.89
C LEU A 33 2.02 -7.56 6.18
N MET A 34 0.71 -7.83 6.06
CA MET A 34 -0.21 -7.77 7.21
C MET A 34 -0.12 -8.99 8.14
N PHE A 35 0.13 -10.18 7.61
CA PHE A 35 -0.03 -11.44 8.35
C PHE A 35 1.23 -12.32 8.40
N HIS A 36 2.21 -12.12 7.53
CA HIS A 36 3.43 -12.93 7.50
C HIS A 36 4.62 -12.19 8.11
N GLU A 37 5.62 -12.96 8.55
CA GLU A 37 6.93 -12.41 8.87
C GLU A 37 7.72 -12.15 7.58
N PRO A 38 8.63 -11.17 7.58
CA PRO A 38 9.42 -10.89 6.39
C PRO A 38 10.29 -12.10 6.05
N LYS A 39 10.36 -12.46 4.77
CA LYS A 39 11.28 -13.48 4.27
C LYS A 39 12.70 -12.91 4.23
N ASP A 40 13.72 -13.70 4.49
CA ASP A 40 15.10 -13.23 4.25
C ASP A 40 15.30 -12.99 2.74
N LEU A 41 15.83 -11.81 2.39
CA LEU A 41 16.02 -11.42 0.99
C LEU A 41 17.02 -12.33 0.26
N MET A 42 18.08 -12.78 0.93
CA MET A 42 19.10 -13.62 0.32
C MET A 42 18.56 -15.01 0.07
N GLU A 43 17.84 -15.60 1.04
CA GLU A 43 17.14 -16.87 0.85
C GLU A 43 16.14 -16.79 -0.32
N LEU A 44 15.41 -15.68 -0.43
CA LEU A 44 14.46 -15.46 -1.53
C LEU A 44 15.15 -15.40 -2.90
N ILE A 45 16.27 -14.68 -3.00
CA ILE A 45 17.06 -14.59 -4.24
C ILE A 45 17.62 -15.96 -4.63
N GLU A 46 18.10 -16.73 -3.66
CA GLU A 46 18.61 -18.10 -3.90
C GLU A 46 17.52 -19.04 -4.41
N GLU A 47 16.30 -18.97 -3.86
CA GLU A 47 15.19 -19.84 -4.25
C GLU A 47 14.52 -19.42 -5.56
N GLU A 48 14.30 -18.12 -5.76
CA GLU A 48 13.46 -17.59 -6.83
C GLU A 48 14.25 -16.92 -7.96
N GLY A 49 15.56 -16.70 -7.76
CA GLY A 49 16.49 -16.10 -8.70
C GLY A 49 16.44 -14.57 -8.80
N SER A 50 15.37 -13.93 -8.33
CA SER A 50 15.23 -12.46 -8.33
C SER A 50 14.12 -12.00 -7.38
N PRO A 51 14.27 -10.85 -6.72
CA PRO A 51 13.21 -10.25 -5.90
C PRO A 51 12.05 -9.77 -6.77
N LYS A 52 10.81 -10.01 -6.31
CA LYS A 52 9.57 -9.68 -7.04
C LYS A 52 8.72 -8.70 -6.25
N LYS A 53 8.04 -7.82 -6.98
CA LYS A 53 7.10 -6.85 -6.41
C LYS A 53 6.06 -7.52 -5.52
N GLY A 54 5.85 -6.94 -4.34
CA GLY A 54 4.85 -7.36 -3.35
C GLY A 54 5.40 -8.25 -2.25
N GLU A 55 6.62 -8.77 -2.40
CA GLU A 55 7.26 -9.59 -1.38
C GLU A 55 7.64 -8.74 -0.17
N TYR A 56 7.27 -9.21 1.02
CA TYR A 56 7.69 -8.61 2.28
C TYR A 56 8.97 -9.30 2.75
N VAL A 57 10.07 -8.56 2.78
CA VAL A 57 11.42 -9.10 2.99
C VAL A 57 12.15 -8.41 4.15
N SER A 58 13.11 -9.11 4.73
CA SER A 58 14.12 -8.59 5.64
C SER A 58 15.46 -8.64 4.92
N VAL A 59 16.26 -7.59 5.07
CA VAL A 59 17.60 -7.51 4.48
C VAL A 59 18.61 -7.21 5.56
N GLY A 60 19.64 -8.06 5.63
CA GLY A 60 20.87 -7.77 6.36
C GLY A 60 21.73 -6.82 5.53
N ILE A 61 21.99 -5.62 6.06
CA ILE A 61 22.74 -4.57 5.38
C ILE A 61 24.12 -4.51 6.00
N ASP A 62 25.07 -5.06 5.25
CA ASP A 62 26.49 -5.05 5.59
C ASP A 62 27.26 -3.99 4.77
N ALA A 63 26.75 -3.58 3.61
CA ALA A 63 27.32 -2.53 2.79
C ALA A 63 26.27 -1.73 1.99
N ALA A 64 26.54 -0.45 1.78
CA ALA A 64 25.76 0.43 0.90
C ALA A 64 26.72 1.36 0.16
N VAL A 65 26.50 1.54 -1.14
CA VAL A 65 27.43 2.25 -2.03
C VAL A 65 27.24 3.76 -1.92
N ASP A 66 25.99 4.21 -2.02
CA ASP A 66 25.65 5.63 -1.98
C ASP A 66 24.20 5.88 -1.55
N CYS A 67 23.92 7.12 -1.17
CA CYS A 67 22.58 7.67 -1.14
C CYS A 67 22.33 8.46 -2.43
N TYR A 68 21.64 7.84 -3.39
CA TYR A 68 21.58 8.35 -4.76
C TYR A 68 20.41 9.30 -5.02
N ALA A 69 19.38 9.31 -4.16
CA ALA A 69 18.24 10.21 -4.31
C ALA A 69 17.58 10.57 -2.98
N GLU A 70 17.01 11.78 -2.96
CA GLU A 70 16.17 12.31 -1.88
C GLU A 70 14.79 12.64 -2.45
N THR A 71 13.72 12.12 -1.85
CA THR A 71 12.35 12.47 -2.22
C THR A 71 11.53 12.97 -1.04
N LYS A 72 10.45 13.71 -1.33
CA LYS A 72 9.55 14.20 -0.27
C LYS A 72 8.59 13.09 0.13
N HIS A 73 8.70 12.64 1.38
CA HIS A 73 7.74 11.71 1.95
C HIS A 73 6.37 12.38 2.09
N ARG A 74 5.32 11.72 1.57
CA ARG A 74 3.93 12.17 1.73
C ARG A 74 3.05 11.04 2.23
N ILE A 75 2.40 11.25 3.38
CA ILE A 75 1.36 10.34 3.86
C ILE A 75 0.16 10.45 2.90
N ASN A 76 -0.21 9.31 2.33
CA ASN A 76 -1.31 9.17 1.37
C ASN A 76 -1.20 10.13 0.16
N GLY A 77 0.02 10.50 -0.25
CA GLY A 77 0.28 11.39 -1.38
C GLY A 77 -0.05 12.88 -1.15
N ILE A 78 -0.64 13.22 -0.01
CA ILE A 78 -1.21 14.55 0.26
C ILE A 78 -0.45 15.28 1.37
N ILE A 79 -0.14 14.61 2.47
CA ILE A 79 0.37 15.27 3.67
C ILE A 79 1.89 15.17 3.68
N PRO A 80 2.64 16.29 3.58
CA PRO A 80 4.09 16.27 3.70
C PRO A 80 4.48 15.73 5.08
N ALA A 81 5.26 14.67 5.11
CA ALA A 81 5.52 13.91 6.33
C ALA A 81 7.02 13.67 6.58
N GLY A 82 7.87 14.16 5.70
CA GLY A 82 9.32 14.11 5.86
C GLY A 82 10.02 13.95 4.52
N THR A 83 11.14 13.26 4.58
CA THR A 83 12.00 12.96 3.44
C THR A 83 12.23 11.45 3.41
N ASP A 84 12.11 10.89 2.23
CA ASP A 84 12.53 9.52 1.93
C ASP A 84 13.92 9.59 1.30
N MET A 85 14.82 8.76 1.80
CA MET A 85 16.18 8.64 1.30
C MET A 85 16.33 7.30 0.60
N HIS A 86 16.96 7.32 -0.58
CA HIS A 86 17.14 6.14 -1.41
C HIS A 86 18.62 5.76 -1.44
N TYR A 87 18.92 4.50 -1.11
CA TYR A 87 20.27 3.99 -1.01
C TYR A 87 20.49 2.80 -1.94
N VAL A 88 21.70 2.67 -2.45
CA VAL A 88 22.15 1.48 -3.19
C VAL A 88 22.77 0.51 -2.19
N LEU A 89 22.12 -0.62 -1.95
CA LEU A 89 22.67 -1.70 -1.13
C LEU A 89 23.59 -2.58 -1.97
N TRP A 90 24.68 -3.02 -1.35
CA TRP A 90 25.57 -4.05 -1.89
C TRP A 90 25.36 -5.32 -1.06
N LEU A 91 24.80 -6.36 -1.69
CA LEU A 91 24.39 -7.60 -1.04
C LEU A 91 25.52 -8.62 -0.95
N ASP A 92 25.35 -9.63 -0.11
CA ASP A 92 26.37 -10.65 0.20
C ASP A 92 26.76 -11.52 -1.02
N ASP A 93 25.86 -11.70 -1.98
CA ASP A 93 26.12 -12.38 -3.25
C ASP A 93 26.81 -11.48 -4.30
N GLY A 94 27.09 -10.23 -3.92
CA GLY A 94 27.68 -9.20 -4.76
C GLY A 94 26.67 -8.42 -5.61
N SER A 95 25.39 -8.76 -5.56
CA SER A 95 24.33 -8.04 -6.29
C SER A 95 23.99 -6.70 -5.65
N PHE A 96 23.22 -5.87 -6.38
CA PHE A 96 22.83 -4.53 -5.95
C PHE A 96 21.31 -4.35 -6.01
N ILE A 97 20.76 -3.66 -5.01
CA ILE A 97 19.32 -3.34 -4.93
C ILE A 97 19.11 -1.96 -4.29
N SER A 98 18.02 -1.27 -4.64
CA SER A 98 17.64 -0.04 -3.94
C SER A 98 16.88 -0.33 -2.65
N ILE A 99 17.09 0.51 -1.64
CA ILE A 99 16.20 0.61 -0.48
C ILE A 99 15.75 2.07 -0.30
N LYS A 100 14.45 2.26 -0.07
CA LYS A 100 13.87 3.52 0.39
C LYS A 100 13.59 3.43 1.87
N VAL A 101 14.17 4.36 2.61
CA VAL A 101 13.94 4.50 4.06
C VAL A 101 13.41 5.87 4.40
N ASN A 102 12.69 5.94 5.50
CA ASN A 102 12.37 7.20 6.14
C ASN A 102 12.81 7.19 7.61
N GLY A 103 12.70 8.36 8.25
CA GLY A 103 12.98 8.49 9.66
C GLY A 103 14.47 8.62 9.97
N LYS A 104 14.76 9.59 10.85
CA LYS A 104 16.12 10.03 11.19
C LYS A 104 17.06 8.88 11.60
N LYS A 105 16.56 7.90 12.36
CA LYS A 105 17.37 6.78 12.87
C LYS A 105 17.85 5.84 11.74
N ASN A 106 17.00 5.53 10.77
CA ASN A 106 17.36 4.64 9.67
C ASN A 106 18.32 5.35 8.71
N ILE A 107 18.03 6.63 8.40
CA ILE A 107 18.88 7.50 7.59
C ILE A 107 20.28 7.61 8.20
N GLU A 108 20.41 7.98 9.49
CA GLU A 108 21.72 8.12 10.14
C GLU A 108 22.54 6.82 10.14
N LYS A 109 21.86 5.66 10.25
CA LYS A 109 22.52 4.36 10.18
C LYS A 109 23.00 4.01 8.78
N LEU A 110 22.18 4.25 7.77
CA LEU A 110 22.55 3.99 6.38
C LEU A 110 23.62 4.95 5.89
N ASP A 111 23.55 6.24 6.24
CA ASP A 111 24.62 7.20 5.98
C ASP A 111 25.94 6.74 6.60
N LYS A 112 25.90 6.19 7.82
CA LYS A 112 27.10 5.62 8.46
C LYS A 112 27.62 4.41 7.67
N ILE A 113 26.74 3.50 7.26
CA ILE A 113 27.11 2.31 6.46
C ILE A 113 27.72 2.73 5.12
N VAL A 114 27.17 3.73 4.43
CA VAL A 114 27.73 4.29 3.19
C VAL A 114 29.16 4.81 3.44
N ASN A 115 29.34 5.64 4.46
CA ASN A 115 30.66 6.18 4.81
C ASN A 115 31.67 5.08 5.15
N GLU A 116 31.27 4.05 5.89
CA GLU A 116 32.13 2.91 6.25
C GLU A 116 32.45 2.04 5.04
N THR A 117 31.48 1.81 4.14
CA THR A 117 31.67 1.09 2.87
C THR A 117 32.66 1.84 1.97
N GLN A 118 32.51 3.15 1.81
CA GLN A 118 33.44 3.96 1.03
C GLN A 118 34.85 3.96 1.62
N ARG A 119 34.98 3.95 2.95
CA ARG A 119 36.30 3.80 3.59
C ARG A 119 36.92 2.44 3.29
N TYR A 120 36.14 1.37 3.32
CA TYR A 120 36.60 0.03 2.99
C TYR A 120 37.07 -0.06 1.52
N VAL A 121 36.22 0.35 0.58
CA VAL A 121 36.52 0.31 -0.87
C VAL A 121 37.75 1.16 -1.23
N ASN A 122 37.94 2.30 -0.54
CA ASN A 122 39.11 3.16 -0.75
C ASN A 122 40.37 2.71 0.02
N GLY A 123 40.36 1.54 0.69
CA GLY A 123 41.50 1.01 1.43
C GLY A 123 41.83 1.76 2.73
N ASN A 124 40.89 2.54 3.25
CA ASN A 124 41.01 3.31 4.50
C ASN A 124 40.41 2.58 5.73
N SER A 125 39.97 1.33 5.55
CA SER A 125 39.44 0.42 6.57
C SER A 125 39.54 -1.02 6.07
N ASP A 126 39.88 -1.97 6.94
CA ASP A 126 39.84 -3.41 6.63
C ASP A 126 38.55 -4.09 7.12
N THR A 127 37.67 -3.34 7.81
CA THR A 127 36.42 -3.83 8.37
C THR A 127 35.23 -3.27 7.62
N LEU A 128 34.30 -4.14 7.25
CA LEU A 128 32.97 -3.77 6.79
C LEU A 128 32.15 -3.15 7.94
N PRO A 129 31.12 -2.34 7.61
CA PRO A 129 30.18 -1.76 8.55
C PRO A 129 29.57 -2.77 9.54
N ALA A 130 29.06 -2.27 10.66
CA ALA A 130 28.26 -3.10 11.56
C ALA A 130 26.91 -3.43 10.91
N LYS A 131 26.57 -4.72 10.84
CA LYS A 131 25.32 -5.25 10.28
C LYS A 131 24.10 -4.49 10.79
N TYR A 132 23.27 -4.02 9.86
CA TYR A 132 21.98 -3.42 10.18
C TYR A 132 20.86 -4.13 9.44
N GLU A 133 19.79 -4.48 10.16
CA GLU A 133 18.66 -5.18 9.56
C GLU A 133 17.49 -4.22 9.38
N LEU A 134 16.88 -4.25 8.20
CA LEU A 134 15.64 -3.55 7.87
C LEU A 134 14.69 -4.50 7.16
N SER A 135 13.40 -4.24 7.29
CA SER A 135 12.37 -4.97 6.57
C SER A 135 11.51 -4.02 5.75
N GLY A 136 11.06 -4.45 4.59
CA GLY A 136 10.27 -3.64 3.69
C GLY A 136 9.58 -4.47 2.60
N VAL A 137 8.74 -3.82 1.81
CA VAL A 137 8.05 -4.47 0.70
C VAL A 137 8.78 -4.18 -0.60
N ILE A 138 9.09 -5.21 -1.39
CA ILE A 138 9.64 -5.02 -2.73
C ILE A 138 8.61 -4.28 -3.59
N SER A 139 9.03 -3.15 -4.12
CA SER A 139 8.21 -2.24 -4.89
C SER A 139 8.88 -1.89 -6.21
N THR A 140 8.06 -1.43 -7.16
CA THR A 140 8.56 -0.85 -8.40
C THR A 140 9.11 0.54 -8.12
N MET A 141 10.29 0.84 -8.64
CA MET A 141 10.84 2.20 -8.61
C MET A 141 9.93 3.13 -9.43
N ASP A 142 9.81 4.38 -8.98
CA ASP A 142 9.32 5.45 -9.86
C ASP A 142 10.35 5.67 -10.98
N SER A 143 9.89 6.00 -12.19
CA SER A 143 10.77 6.13 -13.36
C SER A 143 11.91 7.14 -13.14
N GLU A 144 11.65 8.24 -12.43
CA GLU A 144 12.68 9.25 -12.17
C GLU A 144 13.72 8.71 -11.18
N ILE A 145 13.28 7.93 -10.18
CA ILE A 145 14.15 7.28 -9.20
C ILE A 145 14.98 6.17 -9.84
N GLU A 146 14.39 5.38 -10.73
CA GLU A 146 15.11 4.38 -11.50
C GLU A 146 16.20 5.02 -12.37
N ASP A 147 15.92 6.19 -12.98
CA ASP A 147 16.91 6.92 -13.76
C ASP A 147 18.08 7.42 -12.91
N TYR A 148 17.85 7.90 -11.68
CA TYR A 148 18.93 8.25 -10.74
C TYR A 148 19.71 7.01 -10.30
N TYR A 149 19.03 5.92 -9.99
CA TYR A 149 19.67 4.65 -9.63
C TYR A 149 20.59 4.14 -10.73
N ARG A 150 20.11 4.13 -11.99
CA ARG A 150 20.92 3.77 -13.17
C ARG A 150 22.13 4.68 -13.37
N GLN A 151 22.00 5.97 -13.06
CA GLN A 151 23.12 6.92 -13.13
C GLN A 151 24.17 6.61 -12.06
N ASP A 152 23.75 6.32 -10.84
CA ASP A 152 24.65 6.02 -9.73
C ASP A 152 25.42 4.71 -9.95
N ILE A 153 24.72 3.64 -10.35
CA ILE A 153 25.33 2.37 -10.75
C ILE A 153 26.44 2.58 -11.81
N ARG A 154 26.18 3.41 -12.83
CA ARG A 154 27.17 3.75 -13.86
C ARG A 154 28.32 4.60 -13.34
N TYR A 155 28.05 5.54 -12.43
CA TYR A 155 29.07 6.39 -11.82
C TYR A 155 30.08 5.57 -11.04
N TRP A 156 29.62 4.57 -10.30
CA TRP A 156 30.45 3.62 -9.57
C TRP A 156 31.10 2.54 -10.45
N GLY A 157 30.82 2.54 -11.76
CA GLY A 157 31.37 1.56 -12.69
C GLY A 157 30.87 0.13 -12.44
N ILE A 158 29.71 -0.02 -11.80
CA ILE A 158 29.07 -1.31 -11.55
C ILE A 158 28.44 -1.78 -12.88
N ASP A 159 28.89 -2.94 -13.34
CA ASP A 159 28.47 -3.56 -14.61
C ASP A 159 27.64 -4.82 -14.33
N GLU A 160 26.51 -4.95 -15.03
CA GLU A 160 25.64 -6.13 -15.01
C GLU A 160 26.34 -7.42 -15.47
N SER A 161 27.49 -7.32 -16.15
CA SER A 161 28.29 -8.47 -16.56
C SER A 161 29.02 -9.16 -15.38
N GLY A 162 29.19 -8.46 -14.26
CA GLY A 162 29.87 -8.96 -13.06
C GLY A 162 28.92 -9.52 -12.00
N TYR A 163 27.83 -8.81 -11.71
CA TYR A 163 26.85 -9.16 -10.68
C TYR A 163 25.44 -8.69 -11.06
N PRO A 164 24.37 -9.36 -10.58
CA PRO A 164 23.00 -8.92 -10.82
C PRO A 164 22.72 -7.51 -10.26
N ILE A 165 21.95 -6.72 -11.00
CA ILE A 165 21.45 -5.41 -10.57
C ILE A 165 19.93 -5.46 -10.60
N TYR A 166 19.30 -5.29 -9.44
CA TYR A 166 17.86 -5.38 -9.30
C TYR A 166 17.20 -4.00 -9.40
N TYR A 167 16.45 -3.77 -10.49
CA TYR A 167 15.66 -2.56 -10.72
C TYR A 167 14.31 -2.59 -10.00
N VAL A 168 14.35 -2.95 -8.72
CA VAL A 168 13.25 -2.87 -7.76
C VAL A 168 13.77 -2.24 -6.47
N GLU A 169 12.85 -1.74 -5.66
CA GLU A 169 13.17 -1.04 -4.42
C GLU A 169 12.52 -1.70 -3.22
N ILE A 170 13.31 -1.98 -2.18
CA ILE A 170 12.80 -2.35 -0.86
C ILE A 170 12.20 -1.08 -0.23
N ASP A 171 10.89 -1.05 -0.03
CA ASP A 171 10.18 0.07 0.59
C ASP A 171 9.97 -0.18 2.08
N GLU A 172 10.82 0.41 2.92
CA GLU A 172 10.73 0.32 4.39
C GLU A 172 9.63 1.22 4.97
N THR A 173 9.12 2.18 4.17
CA THR A 173 8.08 3.11 4.64
C THR A 173 6.72 2.42 4.80
N GLN A 174 6.54 1.24 4.19
CA GLN A 174 5.37 0.40 4.33
C GLN A 174 5.49 -0.48 5.58
N SER A 175 4.69 -0.17 6.60
CA SER A 175 4.66 -0.93 7.86
C SER A 175 3.41 -1.78 8.00
N LYS A 176 3.50 -2.87 8.80
CA LYS A 176 2.33 -3.67 9.20
C LYS A 176 1.24 -2.77 9.80
N LEU A 177 1.64 -1.82 10.66
CA LEU A 177 0.71 -0.91 11.34
C LEU A 177 -0.03 -0.02 10.34
N SER A 178 0.67 0.61 9.38
CA SER A 178 0.02 1.44 8.36
C SER A 178 -0.93 0.61 7.49
N ALA A 179 -0.55 -0.63 7.18
CA ALA A 179 -1.41 -1.53 6.40
C ALA A 179 -2.71 -1.87 7.15
N TRP A 180 -2.60 -2.19 8.44
CA TRP A 180 -3.75 -2.46 9.32
C TRP A 180 -4.64 -1.23 9.55
N LEU A 181 -4.05 -0.04 9.69
CA LEU A 181 -4.81 1.21 9.85
C LEU A 181 -5.64 1.52 8.60
N MET A 182 -5.04 1.38 7.41
CA MET A 182 -5.76 1.55 6.15
C MET A 182 -6.88 0.50 6.00
N MET A 183 -6.62 -0.75 6.41
CA MET A 183 -7.64 -1.79 6.40
C MET A 183 -8.81 -1.44 7.33
N GLY A 184 -8.52 -0.96 8.54
CA GLY A 184 -9.53 -0.50 9.50
C GLY A 184 -10.36 0.66 8.95
N PHE A 185 -9.75 1.58 8.20
CA PHE A 185 -10.44 2.68 7.54
C PHE A 185 -11.45 2.19 6.49
N PHE A 186 -11.06 1.27 5.59
CA PHE A 186 -12.01 0.72 4.62
C PHE A 186 -13.13 -0.09 5.28
N ALA A 187 -12.80 -0.87 6.31
CA ALA A 187 -13.80 -1.61 7.09
C ALA A 187 -14.82 -0.66 7.75
N LEU A 188 -14.38 0.51 8.25
CA LEU A 188 -15.28 1.52 8.80
C LEU A 188 -16.23 2.09 7.74
N ILE A 189 -15.73 2.39 6.54
CA ILE A 189 -16.54 2.86 5.42
C ILE A 189 -17.61 1.82 5.06
N GLU A 190 -17.21 0.55 4.97
CA GLU A 190 -18.12 -0.56 4.66
C GLU A 190 -19.25 -0.66 5.67
N VAL A 191 -18.95 -0.58 6.97
CA VAL A 191 -19.96 -0.58 8.04
C VAL A 191 -20.94 0.60 7.87
N ILE A 192 -20.45 1.80 7.56
CA ILE A 192 -21.30 2.98 7.32
C ILE A 192 -22.22 2.76 6.12
N CYS A 193 -21.68 2.23 5.01
CA CYS A 193 -22.46 1.93 3.80
C CYS A 193 -23.57 0.90 4.07
N VAL A 194 -23.26 -0.17 4.82
CA VAL A 194 -24.23 -1.19 5.22
C VAL A 194 -25.33 -0.60 6.11
N ILE A 195 -24.99 0.23 7.11
CA ILE A 195 -25.99 0.88 7.97
C ILE A 195 -26.91 1.79 7.16
N ALA A 196 -26.37 2.58 6.23
CA ALA A 196 -27.15 3.45 5.35
C ALA A 196 -28.11 2.64 4.46
N LEU A 197 -27.63 1.51 3.91
CA LEU A 197 -28.44 0.59 3.13
C LEU A 197 -29.59 -0.01 3.95
N ILE A 198 -29.33 -0.47 5.17
CA ILE A 198 -30.35 -1.03 6.07
C ILE A 198 -31.44 0.02 6.34
N LYS A 199 -31.06 1.26 6.67
CA LYS A 199 -32.02 2.36 6.91
C LYS A 199 -32.87 2.64 5.68
N ALA A 200 -32.26 2.75 4.50
CA ALA A 200 -32.98 3.02 3.25
C ALA A 200 -33.98 1.89 2.88
N ILE A 201 -33.62 0.63 3.17
CA ILE A 201 -34.54 -0.51 3.00
C ILE A 201 -35.71 -0.43 3.99
N GLN A 202 -35.44 -0.10 5.26
CA GLN A 202 -36.48 0.04 6.29
C GLN A 202 -37.46 1.17 5.95
N GLU A 203 -36.98 2.34 5.55
CA GLU A 203 -37.82 3.47 5.13
C GLU A 203 -38.73 3.09 3.95
N LYS A 204 -38.18 2.44 2.92
CA LYS A 204 -39.00 1.94 1.80
C LYS A 204 -40.04 0.91 2.24
N LYS A 205 -39.73 0.07 3.21
CA LYS A 205 -40.70 -0.90 3.75
C LYS A 205 -41.83 -0.16 4.47
N GLN A 206 -41.51 0.84 5.29
CA GLN A 206 -42.50 1.65 6.00
C GLN A 206 -43.37 2.47 5.03
N GLU A 207 -42.78 3.10 4.00
CA GLU A 207 -43.54 3.81 2.96
C GLU A 207 -44.51 2.91 2.21
N LYS A 208 -44.09 1.68 1.88
CA LYS A 208 -44.98 0.71 1.23
C LYS A 208 -46.12 0.27 2.14
N LEU A 209 -45.86 0.07 3.43
CA LEU A 209 -46.89 -0.27 4.41
C LEU A 209 -47.89 0.87 4.60
N ALA A 210 -47.41 2.10 4.74
CA ALA A 210 -48.24 3.30 4.86
C ALA A 210 -49.10 3.51 3.61
N ALA A 211 -48.53 3.35 2.41
CA ALA A 211 -49.28 3.46 1.15
C ALA A 211 -50.35 2.37 1.02
N LYS A 212 -50.07 1.13 1.47
CA LYS A 212 -51.05 0.04 1.48
C LYS A 212 -52.19 0.31 2.46
N ALA A 213 -51.89 0.82 3.65
CA ALA A 213 -52.90 1.20 4.64
C ALA A 213 -53.79 2.36 4.14
N ALA A 214 -53.18 3.37 3.50
CA ALA A 214 -53.92 4.49 2.90
C ALA A 214 -54.84 4.03 1.75
N ALA A 215 -54.38 3.13 0.89
CA ALA A 215 -55.20 2.58 -0.20
C ALA A 215 -56.37 1.73 0.29
N MET A 216 -56.20 1.03 1.43
CA MET A 216 -57.25 0.20 2.03
C MET A 216 -58.33 1.03 2.75
N ASN A 217 -57.99 2.25 3.18
CA ASN A 217 -58.90 3.20 3.83
C ASN A 217 -59.43 4.26 2.85
N ALA A 218 -59.15 4.14 1.54
CA ALA A 218 -59.66 5.06 0.53
C ALA A 218 -61.16 4.79 0.30
N PRO A 219 -62.02 5.81 0.25
CA PRO A 219 -63.45 5.62 0.03
C PRO A 219 -63.71 4.96 -1.32
N ILE A 220 -64.60 3.97 -1.34
CA ILE A 220 -65.08 3.33 -2.57
C ILE A 220 -66.13 4.26 -3.17
N THR A 221 -65.82 4.88 -4.32
CA THR A 221 -66.78 5.64 -5.11
C THR A 221 -67.42 4.71 -6.16
N ASP A 222 -68.74 4.67 -6.23
CA ASP A 222 -69.46 3.99 -7.31
C ASP A 222 -69.38 4.80 -8.62
N GLU A 223 -69.89 4.23 -9.73
CA GLU A 223 -69.95 4.92 -11.05
C GLU A 223 -70.74 6.24 -11.02
N ASN A 224 -71.52 6.49 -9.96
CA ASN A 224 -72.28 7.73 -9.73
C ASN A 224 -71.60 8.68 -8.74
N ASN A 225 -70.35 8.41 -8.35
CA ASN A 225 -69.55 9.22 -7.44
C ASN A 225 -70.15 9.38 -6.02
N ASN A 226 -70.97 8.41 -5.58
CA ASN A 226 -71.48 8.40 -4.20
C ASN A 226 -70.44 7.79 -3.25
N LEU A 227 -70.19 8.51 -2.15
CA LEU A 227 -69.26 8.14 -1.09
C LEU A 227 -69.95 7.23 -0.07
N TYR A 228 -69.50 5.98 0.04
CA TYR A 228 -69.90 5.08 1.13
C TYR A 228 -68.79 4.98 2.17
N ARG A 229 -69.18 5.07 3.46
CA ARG A 229 -68.33 4.83 4.64
C ARG A 229 -68.36 3.36 5.03
#